data_AF-A0A2I0QDP0-F1
#
_entry.id   AF-A0A2I0QDP0-F1
#
_cell.length_a   1.000
_cell.length_b   1.000
_cell.length_c   1.000
_cell.angle_alpha   90.00
_cell.angle_beta   90.00
_cell.angle_gamma   90.00
#
_symmetry.space_group_name_H-M   'P 1'
#
loop_
_entity.id
_entity.type
_entity.pdbx_description
1 polymer ?
#
loop_
_entity_poly.entity_id
_entity_poly.type
_entity_poly.pdbx_seq_one_letter_code
_entity_poly.pdbx_strand_id
1 'polypeptide(L)'
;MFRLPYVPTADGLIDKTFRSGSKEAKKKRAASPHIPKDVKRKRGEEERIRKMSSIILADLKAIIKNFPSYDQLPPFYQELLDVRINKDTYKKSLGAVQWCFNNIEALANKNIKKIKYSKTDEINNISNCSSEFMGRSASFINQIAKDLDRLVEIKGILRSFPAIQKQPTLVIAGFPNVGKSSFLRTLTGSKVKIAAYPFTTQEIYIGHHNGIKMKYLKYQVIDTPGLLDRPPGDRNVIELQAILSMKHLADVLLFLIDPTGNLDEQFSLLFEIKKKFTHSPVIVVINKVDIITDKKILDEIQERLSENKLNDAGVMEICANEYNDVLNVFCEAEKLFTDFEKYAY
;
A
#
# COMPACT_ATOMS: atom_id res chain seq x y z
N MET A 1 5.72 -6.02 -0.80
CA MET A 1 6.05 -4.58 -0.81
C MET A 1 6.13 -4.10 -2.25
N PHE A 2 5.53 -2.96 -2.58
CA PHE A 2 5.43 -2.47 -3.95
C PHE A 2 6.82 -2.11 -4.51
N ARG A 3 7.19 -2.68 -5.67
CA ARG A 3 8.42 -2.27 -6.39
C ARG A 3 8.14 -1.00 -7.18
N LEU A 4 8.12 0.14 -6.49
CA LEU A 4 7.73 1.42 -7.09
C LEU A 4 8.88 2.02 -7.93
N PRO A 5 8.60 2.52 -9.14
CA PRO A 5 9.60 3.03 -10.06
C PRO A 5 10.12 4.40 -9.60
N TYR A 6 11.24 4.85 -10.19
CA TYR A 6 11.63 6.25 -10.11
C TYR A 6 10.63 7.12 -10.88
N VAL A 7 10.26 8.26 -10.31
CA VAL A 7 9.39 9.26 -10.94
C VAL A 7 10.23 10.52 -11.12
N PRO A 8 10.56 10.92 -12.36
CA PRO A 8 11.32 12.14 -12.60
C PRO A 8 10.44 13.37 -12.43
N THR A 9 11.06 14.51 -12.13
CA THR A 9 10.43 15.82 -12.32
C THR A 9 10.30 16.13 -13.81
N ALA A 10 9.34 16.99 -14.18
CA ALA A 10 9.15 17.41 -15.58
C ALA A 10 10.43 18.03 -16.16
N ASP A 11 11.02 19.01 -15.46
CA ASP A 11 12.27 19.66 -15.87
C ASP A 11 13.44 18.67 -15.95
N GLY A 12 13.56 17.79 -14.95
CA GLY A 12 14.61 16.78 -14.91
C GLY A 12 14.50 15.79 -16.09
N LEU A 13 13.29 15.42 -16.48
CA LEU A 13 13.05 14.59 -17.65
C LEU A 13 13.41 15.33 -18.94
N ILE A 14 12.95 16.57 -19.11
CA ILE A 14 13.22 17.39 -20.30
C ILE A 14 14.74 17.59 -20.49
N ASP A 15 15.43 18.04 -19.45
CA ASP A 15 16.85 18.34 -19.48
C ASP A 15 17.71 17.11 -19.80
N LYS A 16 17.50 16.01 -19.07
CA LYS A 16 18.19 14.73 -19.29
C LYS A 16 18.03 14.27 -20.73
N THR A 17 16.81 14.37 -21.25
CA THR A 17 16.46 13.88 -22.58
C THR A 17 17.11 14.74 -23.67
N PHE A 18 16.96 16.06 -23.61
CA PHE A 18 17.42 16.96 -24.66
C PHE A 18 18.93 17.04 -24.75
N ARG A 19 19.62 17.01 -23.60
CA ARG A 19 21.08 16.90 -23.54
C ARG A 19 21.56 15.58 -24.18
N SER A 20 20.93 14.46 -23.84
CA SER A 20 21.29 13.13 -24.38
C SER A 20 21.04 13.01 -25.88
N GLY A 21 19.90 13.48 -26.37
CA GLY A 21 19.59 13.48 -27.81
C GLY A 21 20.58 14.32 -28.62
N SER A 22 20.91 15.52 -28.12
CA SER A 22 21.86 16.41 -28.79
C SER A 22 23.27 15.81 -28.87
N LYS A 23 23.69 15.07 -27.83
CA LYS A 23 24.96 14.35 -27.82
C LYS A 23 24.99 13.21 -28.85
N GLU A 24 23.91 12.42 -28.93
CA GLU A 24 23.83 11.28 -29.86
C GLU A 24 23.82 11.73 -31.33
N ALA A 25 23.09 12.82 -31.62
CA ALA A 25 23.07 13.41 -32.96
C ALA A 25 24.47 13.86 -33.42
N LYS A 26 25.24 14.51 -32.54
CA LYS A 26 26.63 14.92 -32.80
C LYS A 26 27.52 13.70 -33.07
N LYS A 27 27.41 12.66 -32.24
CA LYS A 27 28.15 11.40 -32.40
C LYS A 27 27.87 10.74 -33.75
N LYS A 28 26.60 10.62 -34.14
CA LYS A 28 26.21 10.00 -35.41
C LYS A 28 26.75 10.76 -36.63
N ARG A 29 26.74 12.10 -36.59
CA ARG A 29 27.29 12.95 -37.67
C ARG A 29 28.80 12.76 -37.83
N ALA A 30 29.52 12.63 -36.72
CA ALA A 30 30.97 12.42 -36.71
C ALA A 30 31.38 11.01 -37.20
N ALA A 31 30.57 9.99 -36.90
CA ALA A 31 30.88 8.58 -37.19
C ALA A 31 30.77 8.17 -38.68
N SER A 32 30.51 9.10 -39.61
CA SER A 32 30.25 8.77 -41.02
C SER A 32 31.03 9.65 -42.01
N PRO A 33 32.37 9.75 -41.94
CA PRO A 33 33.15 10.78 -42.64
C PRO A 33 32.91 10.85 -44.16
N HIS A 34 32.72 9.69 -44.80
CA HIS A 34 32.57 9.53 -46.25
C HIS A 34 31.17 9.84 -46.80
N ILE A 35 30.18 10.08 -45.94
CA ILE A 35 28.78 10.32 -46.36
C ILE A 35 28.56 11.83 -46.66
N PRO A 36 27.77 12.19 -47.68
CA PRO A 36 27.40 13.59 -47.95
C PRO A 36 26.83 14.32 -46.73
N LYS A 37 27.11 15.63 -46.62
CA LYS A 37 26.73 16.45 -45.45
C LYS A 37 25.23 16.45 -45.18
N ASP A 38 24.39 16.46 -46.22
CA ASP A 38 22.93 16.52 -46.07
C ASP A 38 22.36 15.20 -45.55
N VAL A 39 22.90 14.08 -46.04
CA VAL A 39 22.55 12.74 -45.56
C VAL A 39 22.99 12.54 -44.10
N LYS A 40 24.18 13.03 -43.72
CA LYS A 40 24.64 13.03 -42.31
C LYS A 40 23.69 13.82 -41.41
N ARG A 41 23.27 15.00 -41.87
CA ARG A 41 22.37 15.86 -41.09
C ARG A 41 21.01 15.21 -40.89
N LYS A 42 20.43 14.66 -41.96
CA LYS A 42 19.19 13.89 -41.94
C LYS A 42 19.24 12.71 -40.96
N ARG A 43 20.28 11.86 -41.06
CA ARG A 43 20.48 10.73 -40.14
C ARG A 43 20.69 11.19 -38.70
N GLY A 44 21.45 12.28 -38.49
CA GLY A 44 21.70 12.83 -37.16
C GLY A 44 20.43 13.35 -36.48
N GLU A 45 19.55 14.05 -37.21
CA GLU A 45 18.27 14.52 -36.67
C GLU A 45 17.29 13.36 -36.41
N GLU A 46 17.25 12.36 -37.29
CA GLU A 46 16.45 11.15 -37.04
C GLU A 46 16.89 10.45 -35.73
N GLU A 47 18.19 10.21 -35.56
CA GLU A 47 18.73 9.60 -34.35
C GLU A 47 18.52 10.47 -33.11
N ARG A 48 18.54 11.79 -33.27
CA ARG A 48 18.21 12.73 -32.19
C ARG A 48 16.81 12.45 -31.66
N ILE A 49 15.81 12.42 -32.54
CA ILE A 49 14.40 12.18 -32.17
C ILE A 49 14.26 10.77 -31.57
N ARG A 50 14.84 9.74 -32.19
CA ARG A 50 14.81 8.36 -31.68
C ARG A 50 15.39 8.24 -30.28
N LYS A 51 16.54 8.88 -30.04
CA LYS A 51 17.18 8.83 -28.72
C LYS A 51 16.35 9.57 -27.67
N MET A 52 15.78 10.73 -28.02
CA MET A 52 14.94 11.48 -27.09
C MET A 52 13.64 10.75 -26.77
N SER A 53 12.92 10.27 -27.79
CA SER A 53 11.66 9.55 -27.60
C SER A 53 11.87 8.26 -26.82
N SER A 54 12.92 7.48 -27.10
CA SER A 54 13.20 6.24 -26.37
C SER A 54 13.45 6.47 -24.87
N ILE A 55 14.16 7.55 -24.49
CA ILE A 55 14.38 7.89 -23.07
C ILE A 55 13.06 8.26 -22.40
N ILE A 56 12.28 9.17 -23.00
CA ILE A 56 11.02 9.62 -22.39
C ILE A 56 10.04 8.45 -22.28
N LEU A 57 9.84 7.70 -23.35
CA LEU A 57 8.92 6.57 -23.37
C LEU A 57 9.35 5.48 -22.38
N ALA A 58 10.65 5.23 -22.21
CA ALA A 58 11.14 4.28 -21.20
C ALA A 58 10.81 4.75 -19.77
N ASP A 59 11.08 6.01 -19.44
CA ASP A 59 10.81 6.57 -18.11
C ASP A 59 9.28 6.57 -17.83
N LEU A 60 8.45 7.04 -18.76
CA LEU A 60 6.97 7.02 -18.60
C LEU A 60 6.40 5.60 -18.53
N LYS A 61 6.89 4.67 -19.36
CA LYS A 61 6.46 3.26 -19.34
C LYS A 61 6.82 2.58 -18.03
N ALA A 62 7.96 2.91 -17.44
CA ALA A 62 8.34 2.39 -16.13
C ALA A 62 7.36 2.83 -15.04
N ILE A 63 6.83 4.05 -15.11
CA ILE A 63 5.76 4.54 -14.21
C ILE A 63 4.49 3.72 -14.40
N ILE A 64 3.97 3.68 -15.65
CA ILE A 64 2.72 2.99 -15.99
C ILE A 64 2.75 1.51 -15.59
N LYS A 65 3.88 0.83 -15.81
CA LYS A 65 3.99 -0.61 -15.56
C LYS A 65 4.15 -0.96 -14.07
N ASN A 66 4.88 -0.14 -13.30
CA ASN A 66 5.30 -0.52 -11.95
C ASN A 66 4.50 0.15 -10.84
N PHE A 67 3.70 1.18 -11.13
CA PHE A 67 2.67 1.62 -10.19
C PHE A 67 1.53 0.60 -10.15
N PRO A 68 1.07 0.19 -8.96
CA PRO A 68 -0.07 -0.71 -8.86
C PRO A 68 -1.34 -0.02 -9.37
N SER A 69 -2.24 -0.76 -10.01
CA SER A 69 -3.58 -0.22 -10.27
C SER A 69 -4.33 -0.08 -8.95
N TYR A 70 -4.98 1.06 -8.72
CA TYR A 70 -5.77 1.29 -7.51
C TYR A 70 -6.79 0.17 -7.30
N ASP A 71 -7.53 -0.23 -8.34
CA ASP A 71 -8.59 -1.24 -8.22
C ASP A 71 -8.03 -2.65 -7.94
N GLN A 72 -6.74 -2.87 -8.21
CA GLN A 72 -6.06 -4.14 -7.94
C GLN A 72 -5.37 -4.15 -6.58
N LEU A 73 -5.34 -3.01 -5.88
CA LEU A 73 -4.83 -2.98 -4.51
C LEU A 73 -5.78 -3.74 -3.58
N PRO A 74 -5.26 -4.49 -2.59
CA PRO A 74 -6.07 -5.03 -1.52
C PRO A 74 -6.91 -3.92 -0.84
N PRO A 75 -8.17 -4.19 -0.42
CA PRO A 75 -9.06 -3.20 0.18
C PRO A 75 -8.44 -2.42 1.35
N PHE A 76 -7.64 -3.09 2.18
CA PHE A 76 -6.85 -2.47 3.24
C PHE A 76 -6.01 -1.27 2.73
N TYR A 77 -5.24 -1.46 1.66
CA TYR A 77 -4.40 -0.41 1.10
C TYR A 77 -5.20 0.63 0.31
N GLN A 78 -6.35 0.27 -0.25
CA GLN A 78 -7.26 1.22 -0.90
C GLN A 78 -7.80 2.21 0.14
N GLU A 79 -8.34 1.71 1.25
CA GLU A 79 -8.89 2.55 2.32
C GLU A 79 -7.80 3.42 2.95
N LEU A 80 -6.59 2.87 3.20
CA LEU A 80 -5.45 3.67 3.66
C LEU A 80 -5.02 4.75 2.67
N LEU A 81 -5.06 4.48 1.35
CA LEU A 81 -4.76 5.51 0.36
C LEU A 81 -5.81 6.62 0.40
N ASP A 82 -7.08 6.25 0.45
CA ASP A 82 -8.20 7.20 0.42
C ASP A 82 -8.23 8.16 1.61
N VAL A 83 -7.60 7.80 2.74
CA VAL A 83 -7.40 8.71 3.88
C VAL A 83 -6.72 10.02 3.45
N ARG A 84 -5.79 9.96 2.49
CA ARG A 84 -5.01 11.13 2.06
C ARG A 84 -5.19 11.48 0.58
N ILE A 85 -5.35 10.49 -0.28
CA ILE A 85 -5.47 10.65 -1.72
C ILE A 85 -6.61 9.78 -2.21
N ASN A 86 -7.69 10.41 -2.66
CA ASN A 86 -8.81 9.68 -3.21
C ASN A 86 -8.45 8.94 -4.50
N LYS A 87 -9.16 7.83 -4.73
CA LYS A 87 -9.15 7.03 -5.96
C LYS A 87 -9.07 7.82 -7.26
N ASP A 88 -9.87 8.88 -7.40
CA ASP A 88 -9.95 9.64 -8.64
C ASP A 88 -8.65 10.39 -8.94
N THR A 89 -8.03 10.97 -7.91
CA THR A 89 -6.76 11.69 -8.06
C THR A 89 -5.65 10.73 -8.47
N TYR A 90 -5.58 9.55 -7.81
CA TYR A 90 -4.63 8.50 -8.17
C TYR A 90 -4.77 8.09 -9.64
N LYS A 91 -6.00 7.76 -10.07
CA LYS A 91 -6.29 7.33 -11.44
C LYS A 91 -6.02 8.43 -12.47
N LYS A 92 -6.41 9.67 -12.17
CA LYS A 92 -6.17 10.82 -13.04
C LYS A 92 -4.68 11.04 -13.30
N SER A 93 -3.84 10.98 -12.25
CA SER A 93 -2.40 11.19 -12.43
C SER A 93 -1.73 10.07 -13.23
N LEU A 94 -2.08 8.80 -13.01
CA LEU A 94 -1.59 7.71 -13.88
C LEU A 94 -2.12 7.82 -15.32
N GLY A 95 -3.39 8.21 -15.49
CA GLY A 95 -4.01 8.44 -16.79
C GLY A 95 -3.32 9.56 -17.57
N ALA A 96 -2.92 10.64 -16.90
CA ALA A 96 -2.16 11.75 -17.49
C ALA A 96 -0.79 11.29 -18.02
N VAL A 97 -0.08 10.44 -17.26
CA VAL A 97 1.19 9.84 -17.71
C VAL A 97 0.98 8.94 -18.94
N GLN A 98 -0.08 8.12 -18.95
CA GLN A 98 -0.42 7.29 -20.11
C GLN A 98 -0.77 8.13 -21.36
N TRP A 99 -1.52 9.22 -21.17
CA TRP A 99 -1.84 10.16 -22.24
C TRP A 99 -0.56 10.80 -22.81
N CYS A 100 0.36 11.24 -21.95
CA CYS A 100 1.63 11.83 -22.38
C CYS A 100 2.48 10.82 -23.16
N PHE A 101 2.56 9.57 -22.68
CA PHE A 101 3.25 8.46 -23.37
C PHE A 101 2.72 8.30 -24.80
N ASN A 102 1.40 8.19 -24.98
CA ASN A 102 0.77 7.98 -26.28
C ASN A 102 1.04 9.16 -27.24
N ASN A 103 0.95 10.40 -26.73
CA ASN A 103 1.19 11.60 -27.55
C ASN A 103 2.66 11.72 -27.99
N ILE A 104 3.61 11.40 -27.11
CA ILE A 104 5.04 11.43 -27.44
C ILE A 104 5.38 10.34 -28.46
N GLU A 105 4.81 9.14 -28.32
CA GLU A 105 5.00 8.05 -29.29
C GLU A 105 4.47 8.43 -30.67
N ALA A 106 3.24 8.95 -30.75
CA ALA A 106 2.65 9.41 -32.00
C ALA A 106 3.46 10.56 -32.63
N LEU A 107 3.90 11.52 -31.81
CA LEU A 107 4.71 12.66 -32.26
C LEU A 107 6.08 12.23 -32.79
N ALA A 108 6.75 11.29 -32.12
CA ALA A 108 8.03 10.74 -32.57
C ALA A 108 7.87 10.03 -33.91
N ASN A 109 6.88 9.15 -34.03
CA ASN A 109 6.61 8.40 -35.25
C ASN A 109 6.29 9.33 -36.43
N LYS A 110 5.46 10.38 -36.20
CA LYS A 110 5.14 11.39 -37.20
C LYS A 110 6.39 12.13 -37.70
N ASN A 111 7.22 12.64 -36.80
CA ASN A 111 8.41 13.42 -37.18
C ASN A 111 9.51 12.56 -37.80
N ILE A 112 9.71 11.33 -37.32
CA ILE A 112 10.64 10.39 -37.94
C ILE A 112 10.20 10.06 -39.37
N LYS A 113 8.91 9.82 -39.61
CA LYS A 113 8.38 9.61 -40.97
C LYS A 113 8.61 10.84 -41.85
N LYS A 114 8.30 12.05 -41.37
CA LYS A 114 8.59 13.31 -42.10
C LYS A 114 10.06 13.35 -42.53
N ILE A 115 10.99 13.20 -41.59
CA ILE A 115 12.44 13.22 -41.89
C ILE A 115 12.81 12.16 -42.92
N LYS A 116 12.31 10.92 -42.79
CA LYS A 116 12.62 9.83 -43.74
C LYS A 116 12.19 10.16 -45.16
N TYR A 117 11.00 10.72 -45.35
CA TYR A 117 10.45 11.03 -46.67
C TYR A 117 10.82 12.42 -47.22
N SER A 118 11.35 13.34 -46.41
CA SER A 118 11.88 14.62 -46.88
C SER A 118 13.04 14.43 -47.84
N LYS A 119 13.06 15.24 -48.91
CA LYS A 119 14.22 15.38 -49.79
C LYS A 119 15.42 15.92 -49.00
N THR A 120 16.63 15.49 -49.34
CA THR A 120 17.87 15.89 -48.64
C THR A 120 18.13 17.40 -48.68
N ASP A 121 17.61 18.06 -49.72
CA ASP A 121 17.89 19.46 -50.03
C ASP A 121 16.98 20.41 -49.22
N GLU A 122 15.95 19.89 -48.54
CA GLU A 122 15.03 20.64 -47.68
C GLU A 122 15.55 20.72 -46.21
N ILE A 123 16.77 21.23 -46.06
CA ILE A 123 17.52 21.24 -44.78
C ILE A 123 16.75 21.94 -43.64
N ASN A 124 16.04 23.02 -43.96
CA ASN A 124 15.24 23.76 -43.00
C ASN A 124 14.06 22.92 -42.48
N ASN A 125 13.38 22.18 -43.37
CA ASN A 125 12.27 21.29 -43.00
C ASN A 125 12.73 20.14 -42.07
N ILE A 126 13.91 19.58 -42.33
CA ILE A 126 14.49 18.51 -41.50
C ILE A 126 14.84 19.03 -40.10
N SER A 127 15.46 20.20 -40.00
CA SER A 127 15.83 20.81 -38.71
C SER A 127 14.60 21.23 -37.92
N ASN A 128 13.56 21.70 -38.61
CA ASN A 128 12.28 22.05 -38.00
C ASN A 128 11.57 20.86 -37.37
N CYS A 129 11.71 19.64 -37.92
CA CYS A 129 11.09 18.43 -37.35
C CYS A 129 11.61 18.13 -35.93
N SER A 130 12.91 18.29 -35.69
CA SER A 130 13.49 18.08 -34.35
C SER A 130 13.10 19.17 -33.37
N SER A 131 13.07 20.44 -33.82
CA SER A 131 12.60 21.56 -33.01
C SER A 131 11.11 21.44 -32.67
N GLU A 132 10.28 21.03 -33.64
CA GLU A 132 8.85 20.72 -33.45
C GLU A 132 8.67 19.61 -32.41
N PHE A 133 9.43 18.52 -32.55
CA PHE A 133 9.41 17.41 -31.60
C PHE A 133 9.79 17.88 -30.19
N MET A 134 10.92 18.56 -30.03
CA MET A 134 11.39 19.05 -28.72
C MET A 134 10.37 19.99 -28.07
N GLY A 135 9.89 20.99 -28.79
CA GLY A 135 8.94 21.97 -28.24
C GLY A 135 7.62 21.32 -27.81
N ARG A 136 7.05 20.45 -28.65
CA ARG A 136 5.79 19.75 -28.32
C ARG A 136 5.96 18.71 -27.22
N SER A 137 7.06 17.95 -27.22
CA SER A 137 7.36 17.01 -26.13
C SER A 137 7.54 17.71 -24.80
N ALA A 138 8.26 18.85 -24.76
CA ALA A 138 8.38 19.65 -23.54
C ALA A 138 7.00 20.16 -23.08
N SER A 139 6.16 20.64 -24.00
CA SER A 139 4.79 21.04 -23.69
C SER A 139 3.97 19.91 -23.08
N PHE A 140 4.00 18.70 -23.67
CA PHE A 140 3.29 17.54 -23.12
C PHE A 140 3.79 17.13 -21.73
N ILE A 141 5.11 17.15 -21.51
CA ILE A 141 5.71 16.83 -20.21
C ILE A 141 5.32 17.88 -19.16
N ASN A 142 5.33 19.17 -19.51
CA ASN A 142 4.94 20.24 -18.60
C ASN A 142 3.45 20.20 -18.22
N GLN A 143 2.58 19.76 -19.13
CA GLN A 143 1.16 19.59 -18.83
C GLN A 143 0.90 18.53 -17.75
N ILE A 144 1.78 17.54 -17.60
CA ILE A 144 1.67 16.48 -16.59
C ILE A 144 2.56 16.71 -15.36
N ALA A 145 3.22 17.88 -15.23
CA ALA A 145 4.19 18.13 -14.16
C ALA A 145 3.59 17.92 -12.76
N LYS A 146 2.41 18.49 -12.51
CA LYS A 146 1.69 18.32 -11.23
C LYS A 146 1.32 16.87 -10.95
N ASP A 147 1.05 16.07 -11.99
CA ASP A 147 0.72 14.66 -11.85
C ASP A 147 1.95 13.80 -11.53
N LEU A 148 3.13 14.16 -12.07
CA LEU A 148 4.39 13.55 -11.67
C LEU A 148 4.69 13.83 -10.19
N ASP A 149 4.48 15.05 -9.72
CA ASP A 149 4.68 15.42 -8.31
C ASP A 149 3.71 14.66 -7.39
N ARG A 150 2.43 14.53 -7.79
CA ARG A 150 1.45 13.70 -7.06
C ARG A 150 1.87 12.25 -6.99
N LEU A 151 2.41 11.68 -8.08
CA LEU A 151 2.90 10.30 -8.07
C LEU A 151 4.11 10.11 -7.15
N VAL A 152 4.92 11.15 -6.94
CA VAL A 152 5.98 11.15 -5.91
C VAL A 152 5.36 11.11 -4.51
N GLU A 153 4.33 11.91 -4.23
CA GLU A 153 3.61 11.89 -2.94
C GLU A 153 2.97 10.51 -2.69
N ILE A 154 2.21 10.00 -3.66
CA ILE A 154 1.57 8.67 -3.62
C ILE A 154 2.62 7.59 -3.33
N LYS A 155 3.78 7.65 -4.00
CA LYS A 155 4.88 6.72 -3.77
C LYS A 155 5.43 6.80 -2.34
N GLY A 156 5.50 7.99 -1.76
CA GLY A 156 5.88 8.18 -0.35
C GLY A 156 4.90 7.51 0.60
N ILE A 157 3.60 7.72 0.37
CA ILE A 157 2.52 7.11 1.16
C ILE A 157 2.57 5.58 1.05
N LEU A 158 2.61 5.02 -0.16
CA LEU A 158 2.67 3.57 -0.39
C LEU A 158 3.89 2.90 0.25
N ARG A 159 5.00 3.64 0.41
CA ARG A 159 6.21 3.13 1.10
C ARG A 159 6.06 3.09 2.61
N SER A 160 5.23 3.97 3.19
CA SER A 160 4.95 3.99 4.63
C SER A 160 4.04 2.85 5.08
N PHE A 161 3.31 2.24 4.15
CA PHE A 161 2.36 1.19 4.48
C PHE A 161 3.05 -0.06 5.02
N PRO A 162 2.47 -0.68 6.06
CA PRO A 162 3.03 -1.91 6.62
C PRO A 162 3.00 -3.00 5.55
N ALA A 163 4.09 -3.76 5.45
CA ALA A 163 4.16 -4.89 4.54
C ALA A 163 3.40 -6.09 5.12
N ILE A 164 2.09 -6.09 4.92
CA ILE A 164 1.21 -7.16 5.38
C ILE A 164 1.18 -8.27 4.34
N GLN A 165 1.42 -9.50 4.79
CA GLN A 165 1.41 -10.70 3.95
C GLN A 165 -0.03 -11.16 3.75
N LYS A 166 -0.33 -11.76 2.59
CA LYS A 166 -1.64 -12.36 2.33
C LYS A 166 -1.73 -13.68 3.11
N GLN A 167 -2.03 -13.60 4.40
CA GLN A 167 -2.14 -14.72 5.34
C GLN A 167 -3.43 -14.58 6.14
N PRO A 168 -4.00 -15.70 6.62
CA PRO A 168 -5.04 -15.65 7.64
C PRO A 168 -4.56 -14.81 8.83
N THR A 169 -5.32 -13.78 9.18
CA THR A 169 -4.86 -12.75 10.13
C THR A 169 -5.78 -12.63 11.33
N LEU A 170 -5.18 -12.78 12.51
CA LEU A 170 -5.78 -12.58 13.82
C LEU A 170 -5.40 -11.19 14.34
N VAL A 171 -6.38 -10.34 14.62
CA VAL A 171 -6.15 -8.99 15.17
C VAL A 171 -6.54 -8.96 16.64
N ILE A 172 -5.64 -8.50 17.50
CA ILE A 172 -5.85 -8.38 18.94
C ILE A 172 -6.23 -6.94 19.28
N ALA A 173 -7.36 -6.78 19.95
CA ALA A 173 -7.92 -5.51 20.43
C ALA A 173 -8.27 -5.59 21.93
N GLY A 174 -8.61 -4.45 22.52
CA GLY A 174 -8.92 -4.33 23.95
C GLY A 174 -8.15 -3.17 24.59
N PHE A 175 -8.56 -2.76 25.79
CA PHE A 175 -8.05 -1.57 26.48
C PHE A 175 -6.52 -1.62 26.75
N PRO A 176 -5.84 -0.52 27.08
CA PRO A 176 -4.41 -0.57 27.37
C PRO A 176 -4.14 -1.50 28.57
N ASN A 177 -2.99 -2.17 28.57
CA ASN A 177 -2.54 -3.04 29.67
C ASN A 177 -3.41 -4.29 29.98
N VAL A 178 -4.41 -4.61 29.17
CA VAL A 178 -5.22 -5.84 29.30
C VAL A 178 -4.46 -7.13 28.94
N GLY A 179 -3.23 -7.03 28.44
CA GLY A 179 -2.37 -8.18 28.11
C GLY A 179 -2.25 -8.54 26.63
N LYS A 180 -2.65 -7.65 25.71
CA LYS A 180 -2.56 -7.87 24.24
C LYS A 180 -1.15 -8.27 23.77
N SER A 181 -0.14 -7.50 24.14
CA SER A 181 1.25 -7.78 23.74
C SER A 181 1.81 -9.04 24.41
N SER A 182 1.35 -9.37 25.63
CA SER A 182 1.70 -10.63 26.29
C SER A 182 1.13 -11.81 25.51
N PHE A 183 -0.16 -11.78 25.16
CA PHE A 183 -0.80 -12.80 24.33
C PHE A 183 -0.04 -13.02 23.02
N LEU A 184 0.29 -11.94 22.30
CA LEU A 184 1.06 -12.01 21.05
C LEU A 184 2.42 -12.70 21.25
N ARG A 185 3.18 -12.29 22.26
CA ARG A 185 4.52 -12.82 22.54
C ARG A 185 4.49 -14.26 23.02
N THR A 186 3.50 -14.64 23.83
CA THR A 186 3.32 -16.02 24.29
C THR A 186 3.00 -16.93 23.10
N LEU A 187 2.13 -16.51 22.18
CA LEU A 187 1.75 -17.31 21.00
C LEU A 187 2.88 -17.42 19.96
N THR A 188 3.56 -16.30 19.68
CA THR A 188 4.49 -16.20 18.53
C THR A 188 5.97 -16.26 18.94
N GLY A 189 6.26 -16.21 20.24
CA GLY A 189 7.60 -16.10 20.80
C GLY A 189 8.19 -14.69 20.61
N SER A 190 9.52 -14.63 20.59
CA SER A 190 10.27 -13.36 20.50
C SER A 190 10.37 -12.77 19.08
N LYS A 191 9.85 -13.45 18.05
CA LYS A 191 9.96 -13.03 16.65
C LYS A 191 8.82 -12.11 16.21
N VAL A 192 8.68 -10.98 16.92
CA VAL A 192 7.66 -9.97 16.61
C VAL A 192 8.29 -8.85 15.78
N LYS A 193 7.71 -8.57 14.62
CA LYS A 193 8.10 -7.46 13.76
C LYS A 193 7.30 -6.22 14.15
N ILE A 194 7.99 -5.09 14.31
CA ILE A 194 7.37 -3.79 14.58
C ILE A 194 7.22 -3.04 13.26
N ALA A 195 6.07 -2.40 13.05
CA ALA A 195 5.81 -1.57 11.89
C ALA A 195 5.00 -0.33 12.27
N ALA A 196 5.41 0.85 11.77
CA ALA A 196 4.62 2.07 11.93
C ALA A 196 3.24 1.92 11.26
N TYR A 197 2.20 2.40 11.93
CA TYR A 197 0.86 2.37 11.38
C TYR A 197 0.52 3.72 10.71
N PRO A 198 0.14 3.74 9.41
CA PRO A 198 0.01 4.99 8.65
C PRO A 198 -0.95 5.98 9.28
N PHE A 199 -0.57 7.26 9.25
CA PHE A 199 -1.36 8.38 9.76
C PHE A 199 -1.61 8.36 11.29
N THR A 200 -0.84 7.56 12.02
CA THR A 200 -0.86 7.51 13.49
C THR A 200 0.57 7.65 14.02
N THR A 201 0.70 7.95 15.30
CA THR A 201 1.99 7.89 16.01
C THR A 201 2.29 6.50 16.57
N GLN A 202 1.41 5.53 16.30
CA GLN A 202 1.44 4.22 16.89
C GLN A 202 2.12 3.21 15.97
N GLU A 203 2.59 2.13 16.57
CA GLU A 203 3.17 0.99 15.88
C GLU A 203 2.30 -0.24 16.09
N ILE A 204 2.25 -1.10 15.07
CA ILE A 204 1.68 -2.44 15.19
C ILE A 204 2.77 -3.48 15.34
N TYR A 205 2.44 -4.50 16.11
CA TYR A 205 3.33 -5.64 16.37
C TYR A 205 2.79 -6.84 15.61
N ILE A 206 3.60 -7.39 14.73
CA ILE A 206 3.23 -8.47 13.82
C ILE A 206 4.04 -9.70 14.18
N GLY A 207 3.37 -10.69 14.77
CA GLY A 207 3.89 -12.03 14.99
C GLY A 207 3.37 -13.01 13.95
N HIS A 208 3.97 -14.19 13.93
CA HIS A 208 3.50 -15.29 13.10
C HIS A 208 3.46 -16.59 13.88
N HIS A 209 2.45 -17.41 13.62
CA HIS A 209 2.30 -18.74 14.19
C HIS A 209 1.94 -19.75 13.10
N ASN A 210 2.38 -21.00 13.24
CA ASN A 210 2.00 -22.06 12.31
C ASN A 210 0.64 -22.63 12.75
N GLY A 211 -0.19 -23.04 11.80
CA GLY A 211 -1.45 -23.71 12.10
C GLY A 211 -1.23 -25.00 12.88
N ILE A 212 -2.20 -25.33 13.73
CA ILE A 212 -2.19 -26.56 14.54
C ILE A 212 -2.99 -27.62 13.80
N LYS A 213 -4.22 -27.28 13.40
CA LYS A 213 -5.06 -28.14 12.56
C LYS A 213 -4.62 -28.07 11.11
N MET A 214 -4.31 -26.88 10.62
CA MET A 214 -3.84 -26.67 9.25
C MET A 214 -2.33 -26.41 9.25
N LYS A 215 -1.55 -27.47 9.53
CA LYS A 215 -0.09 -27.39 9.78
C LYS A 215 0.75 -26.72 8.69
N TYR A 216 0.23 -26.62 7.47
CA TYR A 216 0.92 -26.00 6.34
C TYR A 216 0.58 -24.51 6.16
N LEU A 217 -0.39 -23.98 6.90
CA LEU A 217 -0.75 -22.58 6.88
C LEU A 217 0.01 -21.81 7.95
N LYS A 218 0.39 -20.58 7.60
CA LYS A 218 1.02 -19.64 8.49
C LYS A 218 0.04 -18.51 8.76
N TYR A 219 -0.22 -18.27 10.04
CA TYR A 219 -1.13 -17.26 10.53
C TYR A 219 -0.34 -16.02 10.93
N GLN A 220 -0.90 -14.86 10.63
CA GLN A 220 -0.41 -13.58 11.09
C GLN A 220 -1.19 -13.18 12.34
N VAL A 221 -0.49 -12.68 13.35
CA VAL A 221 -1.11 -12.17 14.57
C VAL A 221 -0.67 -10.73 14.76
N ILE A 222 -1.62 -9.80 14.84
CA ILE A 222 -1.36 -8.36 14.92
C ILE A 222 -1.85 -7.84 16.26
N ASP A 223 -0.95 -7.29 17.05
CA ASP A 223 -1.28 -6.48 18.22
C ASP A 223 -1.32 -4.99 17.83
N THR A 224 -2.31 -4.28 18.36
CA THR A 224 -2.75 -2.95 17.92
C THR A 224 -2.73 -1.91 19.04
N PRO A 225 -1.61 -1.75 19.77
CA PRO A 225 -1.54 -0.81 20.88
C PRO A 225 -1.73 0.63 20.39
N GLY A 226 -2.48 1.41 21.15
CA GLY A 226 -2.86 2.78 20.81
C GLY A 226 -3.89 2.90 19.68
N LEU A 227 -4.23 1.80 18.98
CA LEU A 227 -5.11 1.80 17.81
C LEU A 227 -6.49 1.21 18.10
N LEU A 228 -6.60 0.09 18.82
CA LEU A 228 -7.90 -0.52 19.17
C LEU A 228 -8.07 -0.66 20.69
N ASP A 229 -7.59 0.34 21.42
CA ASP A 229 -7.57 0.33 22.89
C ASP A 229 -8.13 1.60 23.56
N ARG A 230 -8.50 2.63 22.81
CA ARG A 230 -9.12 3.87 23.34
C ARG A 230 -10.42 4.23 22.62
N PRO A 231 -11.32 5.04 23.19
CA PRO A 231 -12.52 5.48 22.49
C PRO A 231 -12.20 6.26 21.19
N PRO A 232 -13.10 6.30 20.20
CA PRO A 232 -12.88 7.01 18.93
C PRO A 232 -13.00 8.52 19.07
N GLY A 233 -13.75 9.00 20.07
CA GLY A 233 -13.95 10.42 20.32
C GLY A 233 -12.62 11.17 20.53
N ASP A 234 -11.59 10.45 20.97
CA ASP A 234 -10.25 10.98 21.22
C ASP A 234 -9.35 10.95 19.97
N ARG A 235 -9.89 10.54 18.81
CA ARG A 235 -9.14 10.32 17.57
C ARG A 235 -9.55 11.30 16.48
N ASN A 236 -8.58 11.78 15.72
CA ASN A 236 -8.87 12.54 14.50
C ASN A 236 -9.53 11.61 13.45
N VAL A 237 -10.38 12.16 12.59
CA VAL A 237 -11.05 11.48 11.48
C VAL A 237 -10.06 10.69 10.62
N ILE A 238 -8.88 11.26 10.33
CA ILE A 238 -7.80 10.62 9.55
C ILE A 238 -7.30 9.35 10.26
N GLU A 239 -7.04 9.43 11.56
CA GLU A 239 -6.57 8.31 12.37
C GLU A 239 -7.66 7.24 12.48
N LEU A 240 -8.92 7.65 12.70
CA LEU A 240 -10.04 6.73 12.77
C LEU A 240 -10.23 5.95 11.47
N GLN A 241 -10.18 6.62 10.32
CA GLN A 241 -10.27 5.94 9.02
C GLN A 241 -9.10 4.98 8.80
N ALA A 242 -7.88 5.38 9.15
CA ALA A 242 -6.72 4.51 9.06
C ALA A 242 -6.91 3.25 9.92
N ILE A 243 -7.37 3.40 11.16
CA ILE A 243 -7.60 2.29 12.09
C ILE A 243 -8.70 1.36 11.58
N LEU A 244 -9.80 1.92 11.07
CA LEU A 244 -10.92 1.15 10.54
C LEU A 244 -10.54 0.30 9.32
N SER A 245 -9.49 0.66 8.58
CA SER A 245 -8.98 -0.19 7.50
C SER A 245 -8.51 -1.57 7.99
N MET A 246 -8.18 -1.74 9.28
CA MET A 246 -7.84 -3.05 9.85
C MET A 246 -8.97 -4.08 9.73
N LYS A 247 -10.23 -3.66 9.54
CA LYS A 247 -11.35 -4.58 9.25
C LYS A 247 -11.13 -5.41 7.99
N HIS A 248 -10.32 -4.92 7.04
CA HIS A 248 -9.95 -5.64 5.82
C HIS A 248 -8.84 -6.67 6.03
N LEU A 249 -8.18 -6.62 7.19
CA LEU A 249 -7.14 -7.55 7.61
C LEU A 249 -7.66 -8.57 8.61
N ALA A 250 -8.48 -8.16 9.56
CA ALA A 250 -8.99 -9.00 10.62
C ALA A 250 -9.94 -10.07 10.06
N ASP A 251 -9.45 -11.28 9.81
CA ASP A 251 -10.34 -12.41 9.53
C ASP A 251 -10.99 -12.90 10.82
N VAL A 252 -10.26 -12.84 11.94
CA VAL A 252 -10.77 -13.07 13.29
C VAL A 252 -10.23 -11.96 14.19
N LEU A 253 -11.09 -11.44 15.07
CA LEU A 253 -10.72 -10.44 16.07
C LEU A 253 -10.76 -11.05 17.46
N LEU A 254 -9.69 -10.89 18.23
CA LEU A 254 -9.67 -11.17 19.66
C LEU A 254 -9.87 -9.88 20.42
N PHE A 255 -10.86 -9.84 21.30
CA PHE A 255 -11.04 -8.71 22.21
C PHE A 255 -10.71 -9.14 23.63
N LEU A 256 -9.63 -8.60 24.19
CA LEU A 256 -9.21 -8.92 25.56
C LEU A 256 -9.89 -8.00 26.57
N ILE A 257 -10.47 -8.62 27.60
CA ILE A 257 -11.02 -7.97 28.78
C ILE A 257 -10.13 -8.27 29.97
N ASP A 258 -9.84 -7.26 30.78
CA ASP A 258 -9.20 -7.38 32.09
C ASP A 258 -10.23 -7.12 33.19
N PRO A 259 -10.65 -8.16 33.95
CA PRO A 259 -11.62 -8.04 35.04
C PRO A 259 -11.19 -7.12 36.18
N THR A 260 -9.89 -6.80 36.28
CA THR A 260 -9.36 -5.90 37.32
C THR A 260 -9.44 -4.42 36.92
N GLY A 261 -9.74 -4.13 35.66
CA GLY A 261 -9.85 -2.78 35.12
C GLY A 261 -11.26 -2.20 35.15
N ASN A 262 -11.46 -1.06 34.51
CA ASN A 262 -12.78 -0.46 34.33
C ASN A 262 -13.59 -1.29 33.30
N LEU A 263 -14.58 -2.06 33.75
CA LEU A 263 -15.38 -2.92 32.88
C LEU A 263 -16.28 -2.11 31.94
N ASP A 264 -16.88 -1.01 32.39
CA ASP A 264 -17.81 -0.24 31.57
C ASP A 264 -17.16 0.37 30.33
N GLU A 265 -15.95 0.91 30.48
CA GLU A 265 -15.16 1.42 29.35
C GLU A 265 -14.75 0.30 28.39
N GLN A 266 -14.35 -0.86 28.93
CA GLN A 266 -13.97 -2.03 28.12
C GLN A 266 -15.14 -2.58 27.31
N PHE A 267 -16.32 -2.70 27.92
CA PHE A 267 -17.53 -3.11 27.23
C PHE A 267 -17.95 -2.08 26.18
N SER A 268 -17.92 -0.79 26.51
CA SER A 268 -18.20 0.30 25.55
C SER A 268 -17.32 0.19 24.29
N LEU A 269 -16.01 -0.04 24.47
CA LEU A 269 -15.08 -0.26 23.36
C LEU A 269 -15.41 -1.54 22.58
N LEU A 270 -15.73 -2.65 23.26
CA LEU A 270 -16.12 -3.90 22.62
C LEU A 270 -17.35 -3.73 21.71
N PHE A 271 -18.39 -3.05 22.20
CA PHE A 271 -19.59 -2.75 21.40
C PHE A 271 -19.25 -2.01 20.12
N GLU A 272 -18.39 -1.02 20.24
CA GLU A 272 -18.03 -0.17 19.14
C GLU A 272 -17.18 -0.91 18.11
N ILE A 273 -16.19 -1.68 18.55
CA ILE A 273 -15.40 -2.55 17.68
C ILE A 273 -16.33 -3.55 16.96
N LYS A 274 -17.23 -4.22 17.68
CA LYS A 274 -18.17 -5.15 17.05
C LYS A 274 -19.04 -4.49 15.98
N LYS A 275 -19.49 -3.24 16.22
CA LYS A 275 -20.26 -2.45 15.25
C LYS A 275 -19.44 -2.06 14.00
N LYS A 276 -18.11 -1.92 14.12
CA LYS A 276 -17.22 -1.52 13.03
C LYS A 276 -16.63 -2.70 12.27
N PHE A 277 -16.43 -3.84 12.93
CA PHE A 277 -15.82 -5.06 12.39
C PHE A 277 -16.89 -6.14 12.12
N THR A 278 -17.97 -5.77 11.43
CA THR A 278 -19.14 -6.64 11.21
C THR A 278 -18.86 -7.91 10.41
N HIS A 279 -17.74 -7.96 9.68
CA HIS A 279 -17.35 -9.11 8.86
C HIS A 279 -16.40 -10.07 9.57
N SER A 280 -15.87 -9.67 10.73
CA SER A 280 -14.88 -10.43 11.48
C SER A 280 -15.56 -11.03 12.71
N PRO A 281 -15.61 -12.37 12.89
CA PRO A 281 -16.01 -12.95 14.16
C PRO A 281 -15.11 -12.43 15.29
N VAL A 282 -15.75 -12.10 16.42
CA VAL A 282 -15.09 -11.53 17.61
C VAL A 282 -15.10 -12.56 18.73
N ILE A 283 -13.94 -13.11 19.07
CA ILE A 283 -13.77 -13.94 20.26
C ILE A 283 -13.45 -13.01 21.43
N VAL A 284 -14.23 -13.10 22.50
CA VAL A 284 -13.96 -12.36 23.73
C VAL A 284 -13.06 -13.20 24.64
N VAL A 285 -11.98 -12.60 25.11
CA VAL A 285 -10.94 -13.27 25.90
C VAL A 285 -10.84 -12.55 27.24
N ILE A 286 -11.30 -13.20 28.30
CA ILE A 286 -11.18 -12.70 29.67
C ILE A 286 -9.80 -13.09 30.17
N ASN A 287 -8.90 -12.11 30.30
CA ASN A 287 -7.52 -12.32 30.68
C ASN A 287 -7.27 -12.06 32.17
N LYS A 288 -6.11 -12.48 32.67
CA LYS A 288 -5.64 -12.30 34.06
C LYS A 288 -6.51 -13.04 35.08
N VAL A 289 -7.07 -14.18 34.70
CA VAL A 289 -7.94 -14.95 35.61
C VAL A 289 -7.20 -15.53 36.81
N ASP A 290 -5.87 -15.62 36.74
CA ASP A 290 -4.98 -16.06 37.82
C ASP A 290 -4.96 -15.12 39.04
N ILE A 291 -5.27 -13.83 38.85
CA ILE A 291 -5.27 -12.83 39.92
C ILE A 291 -6.68 -12.46 40.42
N ILE A 292 -7.73 -13.09 39.87
CA ILE A 292 -9.12 -12.82 40.26
C ILE A 292 -9.43 -13.56 41.55
N THR A 293 -9.76 -12.81 42.60
CA THR A 293 -10.15 -13.37 43.90
C THR A 293 -11.65 -13.55 44.05
N ASP A 294 -12.45 -12.64 43.48
CA ASP A 294 -13.92 -12.72 43.52
C ASP A 294 -14.46 -13.27 42.20
N LYS A 295 -14.95 -14.51 42.23
CA LYS A 295 -15.50 -15.18 41.04
C LYS A 295 -16.77 -14.52 40.51
N LYS A 296 -17.49 -13.73 41.33
CA LYS A 296 -18.71 -13.03 40.89
C LYS A 296 -18.44 -12.06 39.74
N ILE A 297 -17.23 -11.51 39.65
CA ILE A 297 -16.84 -10.61 38.55
C ILE A 297 -16.87 -11.36 37.21
N LEU A 298 -16.43 -12.63 37.19
CA LEU A 298 -16.49 -13.45 35.98
C LEU A 298 -17.94 -13.73 35.57
N ASP A 299 -18.80 -14.06 36.54
CA ASP A 299 -20.22 -14.27 36.30
C ASP A 299 -20.89 -13.00 35.72
N GLU A 300 -20.58 -11.81 36.28
CA GLU A 300 -21.06 -10.53 35.78
C GLU A 300 -20.62 -10.27 34.32
N ILE A 301 -19.35 -10.52 34.00
CA ILE A 301 -18.84 -10.35 32.62
C ILE A 301 -19.56 -11.31 31.67
N GLN A 302 -19.74 -12.57 32.05
CA GLN A 302 -20.45 -13.56 31.23
C GLN A 302 -21.93 -13.19 31.02
N GLU A 303 -22.61 -12.70 32.06
CA GLU A 303 -23.99 -12.20 31.97
C GLU A 303 -24.08 -11.02 31.01
N ARG A 304 -23.25 -9.98 31.21
CA ARG A 304 -23.20 -8.81 30.32
C ARG A 304 -22.91 -9.20 28.87
N LEU A 305 -21.99 -10.13 28.62
CA LEU A 305 -21.70 -10.61 27.27
C LEU A 305 -22.92 -11.32 26.64
N SER A 306 -23.67 -12.09 27.43
CA SER A 306 -24.83 -12.83 26.98
C SER A 306 -26.03 -11.92 26.69
N GLU A 307 -26.36 -11.02 27.60
CA GLU A 307 -27.44 -10.03 27.46
C GLU A 307 -27.28 -9.19 26.19
N ASN A 308 -26.04 -8.82 25.91
CA ASN A 308 -25.69 -7.95 24.80
C ASN A 308 -25.36 -8.71 23.50
N LYS A 309 -25.49 -10.04 23.51
CA LYS A 309 -25.17 -10.93 22.39
C LYS A 309 -23.77 -10.62 21.85
N LEU A 310 -22.78 -10.60 22.73
CA LEU A 310 -21.37 -10.33 22.43
C LEU A 310 -20.51 -11.60 22.42
N ASN A 311 -21.12 -12.76 22.67
CA ASN A 311 -20.47 -14.07 22.79
C ASN A 311 -20.55 -14.94 21.52
N ASP A 312 -20.97 -14.38 20.38
CA ASP A 312 -21.33 -15.13 19.16
C ASP A 312 -20.23 -16.04 18.62
N ALA A 313 -18.96 -15.67 18.79
CA ALA A 313 -17.81 -16.47 18.33
C ALA A 313 -17.06 -17.17 19.48
N GLY A 314 -17.54 -17.06 20.71
CA GLY A 314 -16.97 -17.69 21.90
C GLY A 314 -16.43 -16.70 22.94
N VAL A 315 -16.41 -17.18 24.19
CA VAL A 315 -15.80 -16.50 25.35
C VAL A 315 -14.82 -17.47 25.97
N MET A 316 -13.60 -16.99 26.27
CA MET A 316 -12.55 -17.82 26.84
C MET A 316 -11.86 -17.10 28.00
N GLU A 317 -11.60 -17.84 29.06
CA GLU A 317 -10.87 -17.39 30.25
C GLU A 317 -9.41 -17.85 30.16
N ILE A 318 -8.45 -16.93 30.32
CA ILE A 318 -7.03 -17.23 30.16
C ILE A 318 -6.13 -16.47 31.14
N CYS A 319 -4.91 -16.99 31.31
CA CYS A 319 -3.74 -16.18 31.64
C CYS A 319 -2.86 -16.01 30.40
N ALA A 320 -2.69 -14.78 29.89
CA ALA A 320 -1.91 -14.51 28.67
C ALA A 320 -0.41 -14.84 28.79
N ASN A 321 0.10 -15.11 29.99
CA ASN A 321 1.46 -15.58 30.22
C ASN A 321 1.57 -17.12 30.19
N GLU A 322 0.44 -17.83 30.22
CA GLU A 322 0.37 -19.29 30.15
C GLU A 322 0.20 -19.74 28.69
N TYR A 323 1.15 -20.53 28.20
CA TYR A 323 1.18 -20.93 26.79
C TYR A 323 -0.03 -21.77 26.38
N ASN A 324 -0.47 -22.70 27.23
CA ASN A 324 -1.60 -23.60 26.91
C ASN A 324 -2.91 -22.82 26.74
N ASP A 325 -3.14 -21.81 27.58
CA ASP A 325 -4.34 -20.97 27.50
C ASP A 325 -4.37 -20.18 26.19
N VAL A 326 -3.25 -19.52 25.87
CA VAL A 326 -3.08 -18.76 24.63
C VAL A 326 -3.22 -19.67 23.40
N LEU A 327 -2.67 -20.88 23.47
CA LEU A 327 -2.77 -21.87 22.40
C LEU A 327 -4.22 -22.34 22.19
N ASN A 328 -4.98 -22.54 23.27
CA ASN A 328 -6.39 -22.92 23.19
C ASN A 328 -7.22 -21.83 22.51
N VAL A 329 -7.00 -20.55 22.85
CA VAL A 329 -7.64 -19.42 22.16
C VAL A 329 -7.30 -19.42 20.68
N PHE A 330 -6.04 -19.65 20.33
CA PHE A 330 -5.65 -19.76 18.93
C PHE A 330 -6.33 -20.94 18.23
N CYS A 331 -6.49 -22.09 18.88
CA CYS A 331 -7.18 -23.26 18.32
C CYS A 331 -8.67 -22.99 18.04
N GLU A 332 -9.33 -22.21 18.89
CA GLU A 332 -10.72 -21.77 18.65
C GLU A 332 -10.78 -20.76 17.50
N ALA A 333 -9.88 -19.77 17.49
CA ALA A 333 -9.77 -18.84 16.38
C ALA A 333 -9.49 -19.55 15.05
N GLU A 334 -8.63 -20.57 15.03
CA GLU A 334 -8.28 -21.35 13.84
C GLU A 334 -9.53 -21.97 13.17
N LYS A 335 -10.54 -22.35 13.96
CA LYS A 335 -11.82 -22.91 13.44
C LYS A 335 -12.67 -21.89 12.68
N LEU A 336 -12.49 -20.60 12.97
CA LEU A 336 -13.32 -19.52 12.44
C LEU A 336 -12.79 -18.94 11.13
N PHE A 337 -11.58 -19.32 10.71
CA PHE A 337 -11.09 -18.99 9.38
C PHE A 337 -11.84 -19.86 8.37
N THR A 338 -12.67 -19.24 7.54
CA THR A 338 -13.59 -19.95 6.62
C THR A 338 -13.19 -19.84 5.15
N ASP A 339 -12.48 -18.78 4.77
CA ASP A 339 -12.07 -18.52 3.39
C ASP A 339 -10.56 -18.70 3.20
N PHE A 340 -10.12 -19.96 3.13
CA PHE A 340 -8.72 -20.28 2.88
C PHE A 340 -8.32 -20.12 1.41
N GLU A 341 -9.28 -20.11 0.47
CA GLU A 341 -9.03 -19.89 -0.96
C GLU A 341 -8.48 -18.47 -1.22
N LYS A 342 -8.91 -17.48 -0.40
CA LYS A 342 -8.30 -16.14 -0.35
C LYS A 342 -6.77 -16.19 -0.16
N TYR A 343 -6.22 -17.25 0.41
CA TYR A 343 -4.79 -17.40 0.73
C TYR A 343 -4.06 -18.42 -0.15
N ALA A 344 -4.76 -19.12 -1.04
CA ALA A 344 -4.14 -20.01 -2.01
C ALA A 344 -3.37 -19.19 -3.07
N TYR A 345 -2.19 -19.68 -3.45
CA TYR A 345 -1.31 -19.09 -4.47
C TYR A 345 -1.70 -19.49 -5.88
#